data_AF-A0A6S6SDN8-F1
#
_entry.id   AF-A0A6S6SDN8-F1
#
_cell.length_a   1.000
_cell.length_b   1.000
_cell.length_c   1.000
_cell.angle_alpha   90.00
_cell.angle_beta   90.00
_cell.angle_gamma   90.00
#
_symmetry.space_group_name_H-M   'P 1'
#
loop_
_entity.id
_entity.type
_entity.pdbx_description
1 polymer ?
#
loop_
_entity_poly.entity_id
_entity_poly.type
_entity_poly.pdbx_seq_one_letter_code
_entity_poly.pdbx_strand_id
1 'polypeptide(L)'
;MNLKIIEKALLPLILATLFIIVFNWQFIASYAYFIEYFREEKLSTLYAHLFIYSFLSFTIFLFLMNLLNQLIQSKVFIGTISVMIFAFYGLSYEVLYAPIKYFIEYPLSINGLSLMVLFIVSSFIYGVYSLMSILFKYFVPFSHSFIFLLFSLGYSAWFINLYCYPISTILTKFSR
;
A
#
# COMPACT_ATOMS: atom_id res chain seq x y z
N MET A 1 -37.37 -5.02 9.32
CA MET A 1 -36.22 -5.21 8.39
C MET A 1 -35.76 -6.66 8.48
N ASN A 2 -35.58 -7.36 7.37
CA ASN A 2 -35.32 -8.81 7.36
C ASN A 2 -33.90 -9.10 7.88
N LEU A 3 -33.75 -9.92 8.93
CA LEU A 3 -32.46 -10.21 9.59
C LEU A 3 -31.39 -10.70 8.59
N LYS A 4 -31.82 -11.46 7.57
CA LYS A 4 -30.95 -11.94 6.48
C LYS A 4 -30.34 -10.82 5.62
N ILE A 5 -31.00 -9.67 5.50
CA ILE A 5 -30.49 -8.50 4.75
C ILE A 5 -29.43 -7.78 5.58
N ILE A 6 -29.63 -7.70 6.90
CA ILE A 6 -28.69 -7.07 7.83
C ILE A 6 -27.35 -7.82 7.84
N GLU A 7 -27.38 -9.16 7.97
CA GLU A 7 -26.18 -9.98 8.03
C GLU A 7 -25.42 -10.05 6.70
N LYS A 8 -26.14 -10.13 5.57
CA LYS A 8 -25.50 -10.35 4.25
C LYS A 8 -25.01 -9.07 3.57
N ALA A 9 -25.51 -7.90 3.96
CA ALA A 9 -25.17 -6.65 3.30
C ALA A 9 -24.74 -5.55 4.27
N LEU A 10 -25.49 -5.31 5.36
CA LEU A 10 -25.24 -4.18 6.25
C LEU A 10 -23.95 -4.36 7.07
N LEU A 11 -23.77 -5.52 7.70
CA LEU A 11 -22.57 -5.81 8.49
C LEU A 11 -21.28 -5.78 7.64
N PRO A 12 -21.21 -6.43 6.47
CA PRO A 12 -20.08 -6.30 5.55
C PRO A 12 -19.79 -4.86 5.13
N LEU A 13 -20.83 -4.04 4.92
CA LEU A 13 -20.65 -2.63 4.53
C LEU A 13 -20.08 -1.80 5.69
N ILE A 14 -20.56 -2.01 6.92
CA ILE A 14 -20.03 -1.35 8.13
C ILE A 14 -18.56 -1.71 8.32
N LEU A 15 -18.22 -2.99 8.21
CA LEU A 15 -16.83 -3.46 8.33
C LEU A 15 -15.95 -2.85 7.24
N ALA A 16 -16.42 -2.79 5.99
CA ALA A 16 -15.68 -2.15 4.89
C ALA A 16 -15.42 -0.67 5.17
N THR A 17 -16.45 0.04 5.64
CA THR A 17 -16.36 1.47 5.97
C THR A 17 -15.34 1.72 7.07
N LEU A 18 -15.39 0.96 8.16
CA LEU A 18 -14.41 1.05 9.25
C LEU A 18 -12.99 0.80 8.74
N PHE A 19 -12.82 -0.23 7.90
CA PHE A 19 -11.51 -0.59 7.36
C PHE A 19 -10.92 0.50 6.46
N ILE A 20 -11.76 1.13 5.62
CA ILE A 20 -11.36 2.27 4.77
C ILE A 20 -11.00 3.49 5.61
N ILE A 21 -11.79 3.81 6.65
CA ILE A 21 -11.52 4.94 7.54
C ILE A 21 -10.16 4.76 8.23
N VAL A 22 -9.92 3.58 8.80
CA VAL A 22 -8.64 3.26 9.46
C VAL A 22 -7.47 3.38 8.48
N PHE A 23 -7.63 2.85 7.26
CA PHE A 23 -6.60 2.96 6.23
C PHE A 23 -6.31 4.41 5.84
N ASN A 24 -7.35 5.20 5.52
CA ASN A 24 -7.16 6.60 5.12
C ASN A 24 -6.53 7.43 6.24
N TRP A 25 -7.00 7.24 7.49
CA TRP A 25 -6.43 7.91 8.65
C TRP A 25 -4.96 7.54 8.85
N GLN A 26 -4.64 6.25 8.80
CA GLN A 26 -3.25 5.77 8.93
C GLN A 26 -2.37 6.30 7.79
N PHE A 27 -2.88 6.31 6.55
CA PHE A 27 -2.18 6.84 5.39
C PHE A 27 -1.79 8.30 5.59
N ILE A 28 -2.78 9.15 5.89
CA ILE A 28 -2.57 10.58 6.06
C ILE A 28 -1.64 10.86 7.26
N ALA A 29 -1.88 10.21 8.40
CA ALA A 29 -1.10 10.43 9.60
C ALA A 29 0.37 10.03 9.45
N SER A 30 0.63 8.83 8.90
CA SER A 30 2.01 8.37 8.67
C SER A 30 2.70 9.15 7.56
N TYR A 31 1.99 9.52 6.49
CA TYR A 31 2.59 10.34 5.42
C TYR A 31 3.04 11.71 5.95
N ALA A 32 2.18 12.39 6.73
CA ALA A 32 2.52 13.65 7.38
C ALA A 32 3.68 13.48 8.38
N TYR A 33 3.69 12.39 9.15
CA TYR A 33 4.79 12.06 10.05
C TYR A 33 6.12 11.95 9.31
N PHE A 34 6.16 11.26 8.16
CA PHE A 34 7.40 11.13 7.38
C PHE A 34 7.90 12.48 6.86
N ILE A 35 7.00 13.37 6.43
CA ILE A 35 7.38 14.73 6.01
C ILE A 35 8.07 15.46 7.16
N GLU A 36 7.44 15.49 8.33
CA GLU A 36 7.97 16.23 9.47
C GLU A 36 9.27 15.63 9.98
N TYR A 37 9.31 14.29 10.11
CA TYR A 37 10.46 13.57 10.64
C TYR A 37 11.70 13.69 9.74
N PHE A 38 11.53 13.65 8.41
CA PHE A 38 12.63 13.78 7.45
C PHE A 38 12.78 15.19 6.87
N ARG A 39 12.14 16.20 7.47
CA ARG A 39 12.12 17.57 6.95
C ARG A 39 13.50 18.22 6.81
N GLU A 40 14.36 17.97 7.79
CA GLU A 40 15.72 18.52 7.84
C GLU A 40 16.77 17.60 7.18
N GLU A 41 16.35 16.42 6.74
CA GLU A 41 17.22 15.44 6.08
C GLU A 41 17.34 15.72 4.59
N LYS A 42 18.19 14.95 3.89
CA LYS A 42 18.31 15.06 2.44
C LYS A 42 16.96 14.81 1.77
N LEU A 43 16.62 15.65 0.80
CA LEU A 43 15.37 15.54 0.03
C LEU A 43 15.19 14.16 -0.61
N SER A 44 16.28 13.53 -1.06
CA SER A 44 16.29 12.16 -1.58
C SER A 44 15.83 11.13 -0.55
N THR A 45 16.21 11.31 0.72
CA THR A 45 15.83 10.42 1.82
C THR A 45 14.36 10.57 2.15
N LEU A 46 13.85 11.81 2.22
CA LEU A 46 12.42 12.07 2.39
C LEU A 46 11.61 11.42 1.27
N TYR A 47 11.93 11.70 0.00
CA TYR A 47 11.18 11.15 -1.12
C TYR A 47 11.31 9.63 -1.24
N ALA A 48 12.44 9.03 -0.86
CA ALA A 48 12.56 7.59 -0.77
C ALA A 48 11.56 6.98 0.22
N HIS A 49 11.43 7.57 1.42
CA HIS A 49 10.47 7.08 2.43
C HIS A 49 9.03 7.29 1.98
N LEU A 50 8.70 8.45 1.41
CA LEU A 50 7.35 8.72 0.89
C LEU A 50 6.99 7.78 -0.26
N PHE A 51 7.92 7.53 -1.19
CA PHE A 51 7.76 6.57 -2.27
C PHE A 51 7.47 5.17 -1.72
N ILE A 52 8.36 4.64 -0.88
CA ILE A 52 8.22 3.31 -0.29
C ILE A 52 6.91 3.21 0.48
N TYR A 53 6.64 4.16 1.35
CA TYR A 53 5.45 4.15 2.19
C TYR A 53 4.18 4.08 1.36
N SER A 54 4.11 4.86 0.28
CA SER A 54 2.95 4.92 -0.59
C SER A 54 2.59 3.56 -1.19
N PHE A 55 3.57 2.86 -1.76
CA PHE A 55 3.35 1.57 -2.42
C PHE A 55 3.35 0.39 -1.45
N LEU A 56 4.14 0.45 -0.38
CA LEU A 56 4.14 -0.59 0.65
C LEU A 56 2.83 -0.60 1.44
N SER A 57 2.29 0.58 1.79
CA SER A 57 0.98 0.69 2.46
C SER A 57 -0.13 0.10 1.59
N PHE A 58 -0.10 0.34 0.27
CA PHE A 58 -1.02 -0.27 -0.68
C PHE A 58 -0.96 -1.81 -0.64
N THR A 59 0.23 -2.38 -0.76
CA THR A 59 0.41 -3.85 -0.74
C THR A 59 -0.01 -4.46 0.60
N ILE A 60 0.40 -3.86 1.73
CA ILE A 60 0.01 -4.34 3.07
C ILE A 60 -1.52 -4.32 3.20
N PHE A 61 -2.16 -3.24 2.77
CA PHE A 61 -3.61 -3.15 2.82
C PHE A 61 -4.30 -4.20 1.95
N LEU A 62 -3.85 -4.39 0.72
CA LEU A 62 -4.37 -5.45 -0.16
C LEU A 62 -4.19 -6.85 0.44
N PHE A 63 -3.04 -7.11 1.06
CA PHE A 63 -2.78 -8.36 1.78
C PHE A 63 -3.79 -8.56 2.91
N LEU A 64 -3.98 -7.56 3.78
CA LEU A 64 -4.92 -7.63 4.89
C LEU A 64 -6.37 -7.78 4.41
N MET A 65 -6.76 -7.06 3.36
CA MET A 65 -8.08 -7.20 2.75
C MET A 65 -8.29 -8.62 2.21
N ASN A 66 -7.31 -9.18 1.49
CA ASN A 66 -7.39 -10.54 0.96
C ASN A 66 -7.46 -11.58 2.11
N LEU A 67 -6.76 -11.36 3.22
CA LEU A 67 -6.84 -12.20 4.41
C LEU A 67 -8.23 -12.12 5.06
N LEU A 68 -8.75 -10.92 5.29
CA LEU A 68 -10.09 -10.71 5.85
C LEU A 68 -11.18 -11.28 4.96
N ASN A 69 -10.99 -11.21 3.64
CA ASN A 69 -11.93 -11.79 2.69
C ASN A 69 -12.07 -13.32 2.87
N GLN A 70 -11.00 -14.04 3.22
CA GLN A 70 -11.10 -15.47 3.48
C GLN A 70 -12.05 -15.79 4.64
N LEU A 71 -12.18 -14.86 5.60
CA LEU A 71 -13.07 -14.98 6.77
C LEU A 71 -14.49 -14.47 6.47
N ILE A 72 -14.62 -13.29 5.86
CA ILE A 72 -15.92 -12.62 5.68
C ILE A 72 -16.67 -13.19 4.47
N GLN A 73 -15.95 -13.53 3.39
CA GLN A 73 -16.48 -14.08 2.14
C GLN A 73 -17.62 -13.24 1.52
N SER A 74 -17.64 -11.93 1.77
CA SER A 74 -18.68 -11.02 1.29
C SER A 74 -18.22 -10.18 0.11
N LYS A 75 -18.90 -10.32 -1.02
CA LYS A 75 -18.66 -9.51 -2.23
C LYS A 75 -18.86 -8.02 -2.00
N VAL A 76 -19.80 -7.66 -1.14
CA VAL A 76 -20.11 -6.26 -0.81
C VAL A 76 -18.93 -5.64 -0.06
N PHE A 77 -18.39 -6.34 0.93
CA PHE A 77 -17.23 -5.89 1.70
C PHE A 77 -16.05 -5.62 0.78
N ILE A 78 -15.66 -6.61 -0.02
CA ILE A 78 -14.45 -6.53 -0.82
C ILE A 78 -14.60 -5.55 -1.98
N GLY A 79 -15.75 -5.56 -2.67
CA GLY A 79 -16.02 -4.65 -3.77
C GLY A 79 -15.97 -3.20 -3.32
N THR A 80 -16.56 -2.90 -2.15
CA THR A 80 -16.52 -1.55 -1.57
C THR A 80 -15.08 -1.15 -1.25
N ILE A 81 -14.31 -2.00 -0.55
CA ILE A 81 -12.91 -1.70 -0.22
C ILE A 81 -12.06 -1.49 -1.47
N SER A 82 -12.18 -2.39 -2.45
CA SER A 82 -11.39 -2.35 -3.67
C SER A 82 -11.66 -1.07 -4.47
N VAL A 83 -12.92 -0.72 -4.70
CA VAL A 83 -13.26 0.52 -5.42
C VAL A 83 -12.75 1.74 -4.66
N MET A 84 -12.92 1.77 -3.35
CA MET A 84 -12.52 2.92 -2.54
C MET A 84 -11.00 3.09 -2.46
N ILE A 85 -10.22 2.01 -2.41
CA ILE A 85 -8.76 2.15 -2.41
C ILE A 85 -8.23 2.63 -3.77
N PHE A 86 -8.78 2.12 -4.88
CA PHE A 86 -8.40 2.62 -6.21
C PHE A 86 -8.79 4.09 -6.38
N ALA A 87 -9.96 4.49 -5.88
CA ALA A 87 -10.37 5.89 -5.86
C ALA A 87 -9.42 6.74 -5.00
N PHE A 88 -9.04 6.27 -3.80
CA PHE A 88 -8.11 6.96 -2.92
C PHE A 88 -6.75 7.21 -3.59
N TYR A 89 -6.13 6.17 -4.16
CA TYR A 89 -4.83 6.31 -4.84
C TYR A 89 -4.94 7.14 -6.13
N GLY A 90 -6.04 7.03 -6.86
CA GLY A 90 -6.30 7.85 -8.05
C GLY A 90 -6.47 9.34 -7.71
N LEU A 91 -7.19 9.67 -6.64
CA LEU A 91 -7.35 11.05 -6.17
C LEU A 91 -6.08 11.60 -5.52
N SER A 92 -5.25 10.73 -4.94
CA SER A 92 -3.97 11.10 -4.33
C SER A 92 -2.82 11.17 -5.33
N TYR A 93 -3.09 11.20 -6.65
CA TYR A 93 -2.05 11.08 -7.68
C TYR A 93 -0.95 12.15 -7.54
N GLU A 94 -1.29 13.40 -7.19
CA GLU A 94 -0.30 14.48 -7.06
C GLU A 94 0.71 14.20 -5.96
N VAL A 95 0.22 13.70 -4.83
CA VAL A 95 1.01 13.32 -3.66
C VAL A 95 1.94 12.14 -3.98
N LEU A 96 1.45 11.18 -4.75
CA LEU A 96 2.22 10.01 -5.18
C LEU A 96 3.22 10.34 -6.29
N TYR A 97 2.89 11.30 -7.15
CA TYR A 97 3.69 11.67 -8.30
C TYR A 97 4.92 12.49 -7.90
N ALA A 98 4.86 13.30 -6.85
CA ALA A 98 6.00 14.13 -6.43
C ALA A 98 7.29 13.31 -6.13
N PRO A 99 7.27 12.23 -5.33
CA PRO A 99 8.44 11.38 -5.14
C PRO A 99 8.93 10.72 -6.43
N ILE A 100 8.02 10.27 -7.29
CA ILE A 100 8.35 9.61 -8.56
C ILE A 100 9.03 10.61 -9.50
N LYS A 101 8.46 11.80 -9.64
CA LYS A 101 8.99 12.90 -10.45
C LYS A 101 10.40 13.27 -10.00
N TYR A 102 10.64 13.37 -8.70
CA TYR A 102 11.97 13.64 -8.17
C TYR A 102 13.00 12.61 -8.65
N PHE A 103 12.70 11.31 -8.59
CA PHE A 103 13.62 10.26 -9.05
C PHE A 103 13.70 10.10 -10.57
N ILE A 104 12.80 10.74 -11.33
CA ILE A 104 12.93 10.85 -12.79
C ILE A 104 13.88 12.02 -13.14
N GLU A 105 13.72 13.16 -12.48
CA GLU A 105 14.54 14.36 -12.70
C GLU A 105 15.97 14.21 -12.19
N TYR A 106 16.13 13.51 -11.06
CA TYR A 106 17.42 13.17 -10.46
C TYR A 106 17.59 11.65 -10.48
N PRO A 107 17.88 11.08 -11.67
CA PRO A 107 17.79 9.65 -11.88
C PRO A 107 18.75 8.89 -10.98
N LEU A 108 18.19 7.87 -10.35
CA LEU A 108 18.97 6.78 -9.76
C LEU A 108 19.82 6.11 -10.85
N SER A 109 20.71 5.21 -10.44
CA SER A 109 21.35 4.30 -11.39
C SER A 109 20.28 3.58 -12.23
N ILE A 110 20.62 3.20 -13.46
CA ILE A 110 19.71 2.50 -14.39
C ILE A 110 19.03 1.30 -13.71
N ASN A 111 19.80 0.55 -12.92
CA ASN A 111 19.28 -0.58 -12.14
C ASN A 111 18.29 -0.12 -11.07
N GLY A 112 18.58 0.97 -10.36
CA GLY A 112 17.69 1.55 -9.34
C GLY A 112 16.36 2.02 -9.92
N LEU A 113 16.39 2.75 -11.04
CA LEU A 113 15.18 3.22 -11.71
C LEU A 113 14.36 2.05 -12.27
N SER A 114 15.00 1.05 -12.87
CA SER A 114 14.34 -0.17 -13.35
C SER A 114 13.63 -0.93 -12.23
N LEU A 115 14.28 -1.04 -11.07
CA LEU A 115 13.73 -1.68 -9.88
C LEU A 115 12.59 -0.84 -9.26
N MET A 116 12.67 0.49 -9.33
CA MET A 116 11.58 1.39 -8.94
C MET A 116 10.33 1.18 -9.81
N VAL A 117 10.50 1.13 -11.13
CA VAL A 117 9.41 0.83 -12.06
C VAL A 117 8.84 -0.56 -11.80
N LEU A 118 9.69 -1.57 -11.59
CA LEU A 118 9.26 -2.92 -11.25
C LEU A 118 8.40 -2.93 -9.99
N PHE A 119 8.81 -2.23 -8.92
CA PHE A 119 8.06 -2.18 -7.68
C PHE A 119 6.68 -1.54 -7.84
N ILE A 120 6.60 -0.42 -8.57
CA ILE A 120 5.33 0.23 -8.92
C ILE A 120 4.43 -0.73 -9.69
N VAL A 121 4.95 -1.32 -10.78
CA VAL A 121 4.20 -2.21 -11.66
C VAL A 121 3.74 -3.47 -10.91
N SER A 122 4.59 -4.10 -10.11
CA SER A 122 4.22 -5.26 -9.30
C SER A 122 3.13 -4.94 -8.28
N SER A 123 3.19 -3.76 -7.65
CA SER A 123 2.16 -3.30 -6.72
C SER A 123 0.80 -3.14 -7.43
N PHE A 124 0.79 -2.49 -8.60
CA PHE A 124 -0.43 -2.35 -9.41
C PHE A 124 -0.95 -3.69 -9.94
N ILE A 125 -0.06 -4.59 -10.40
CA ILE A 125 -0.43 -5.93 -10.83
C ILE A 125 -1.09 -6.68 -9.67
N TYR A 126 -0.57 -6.58 -8.45
CA TYR A 126 -1.19 -7.21 -7.29
C TYR A 126 -2.59 -6.64 -6.99
N GLY A 127 -2.76 -5.33 -7.10
CA GLY A 127 -4.05 -4.67 -6.94
C GLY A 127 -5.07 -5.13 -7.98
N VAL A 128 -4.69 -5.14 -9.26
CA VAL A 128 -5.56 -5.62 -10.35
C VAL A 128 -5.85 -7.11 -10.21
N TYR A 129 -4.84 -7.93 -9.91
CA TYR A 129 -5.00 -9.37 -9.70
C TYR A 129 -5.96 -9.68 -8.55
N SER A 130 -5.84 -8.94 -7.45
CA SER A 130 -6.77 -9.06 -6.32
C SER A 130 -8.18 -8.71 -6.77
N LEU A 131 -8.37 -7.52 -7.36
CA LEU A 131 -9.67 -7.03 -7.82
C LEU A 131 -10.33 -7.99 -8.83
N MET A 132 -9.58 -8.49 -9.81
CA MET A 132 -10.09 -9.43 -10.81
C MET A 132 -10.50 -10.76 -10.17
N SER A 133 -9.67 -11.31 -9.29
CA SER A 133 -10.01 -12.55 -8.57
C SER A 133 -11.36 -12.39 -7.87
N ILE A 134 -11.60 -11.24 -7.23
CA ILE A 134 -12.84 -10.93 -6.53
C ILE A 134 -14.03 -10.80 -7.50
N LEU A 135 -13.87 -10.09 -8.63
CA LEU A 135 -14.92 -9.94 -9.65
C LEU A 135 -15.36 -11.30 -10.22
N PHE A 136 -14.41 -12.20 -10.44
CA PHE A 136 -14.66 -13.54 -10.97
C PHE A 136 -14.99 -14.59 -9.89
N LYS A 137 -15.23 -14.17 -8.64
CA LYS A 137 -15.59 -15.04 -7.50
C LYS A 137 -14.51 -16.05 -7.12
N TYR A 138 -13.25 -15.75 -7.42
CA TYR A 138 -12.09 -16.49 -6.94
C TYR A 138 -11.49 -15.83 -5.71
N PHE A 139 -10.91 -16.65 -4.83
CA PHE A 139 -10.09 -16.16 -3.74
C PHE A 139 -8.64 -16.05 -4.21
N VAL A 140 -7.98 -14.98 -3.81
CA VAL A 140 -6.52 -14.92 -3.93
C VAL A 140 -5.93 -15.92 -2.92
N PRO A 141 -5.14 -16.91 -3.37
CA PRO A 141 -4.48 -17.83 -2.45
C PRO A 141 -3.58 -17.07 -1.48
N PHE A 142 -3.51 -17.56 -0.22
CA PHE A 142 -2.65 -16.96 0.79
C PHE A 142 -1.19 -16.90 0.32
N SER A 143 -0.69 -17.97 -0.32
CA SER A 143 0.66 -18.04 -0.86
C SER A 143 0.97 -16.88 -1.83
N HIS A 144 0.05 -16.54 -2.72
CA HIS A 144 0.23 -15.45 -3.68
C HIS A 144 0.29 -14.11 -2.96
N SER A 145 -0.67 -13.85 -2.05
CA SER A 145 -0.69 -12.61 -1.27
C SER A 145 0.58 -12.45 -0.43
N PHE A 146 1.06 -13.55 0.16
CA PHE A 146 2.27 -13.56 0.96
C PHE A 146 3.53 -13.30 0.12
N ILE A 147 3.62 -13.85 -1.11
CA ILE A 147 4.72 -13.55 -2.04
C ILE A 147 4.79 -12.07 -2.38
N PHE A 148 3.66 -11.43 -2.70
CA PHE A 148 3.62 -9.99 -2.98
C PHE A 148 4.01 -9.14 -1.77
N LEU A 149 3.59 -9.55 -0.57
CA LEU A 149 3.98 -8.89 0.67
C LEU A 149 5.50 -9.00 0.90
N LEU A 150 6.08 -10.20 0.79
CA LEU A 150 7.52 -10.42 0.95
C LEU A 150 8.34 -9.66 -0.08
N PHE A 151 7.91 -9.67 -1.34
CA PHE A 151 8.54 -8.89 -2.40
C PHE A 151 8.55 -7.40 -2.04
N SER A 152 7.41 -6.87 -1.58
CA SER A 152 7.28 -5.45 -1.26
C SER A 152 8.12 -5.06 -0.03
N LEU A 153 8.12 -5.88 1.02
CA LEU A 153 8.95 -5.66 2.20
C LEU A 153 10.44 -5.76 1.86
N GLY A 154 10.84 -6.78 1.09
CA GLY A 154 12.22 -6.98 0.67
C GLY A 154 12.73 -5.83 -0.21
N TYR A 155 11.92 -5.40 -1.18
CA TYR A 155 12.23 -4.22 -2.00
C TYR A 155 12.38 -2.96 -1.13
N SER A 156 11.43 -2.72 -0.23
CA SER A 156 11.43 -1.54 0.64
C SER A 156 12.69 -1.49 1.51
N ALA A 157 13.02 -2.62 2.15
CA ALA A 157 14.23 -2.78 2.95
C ALA A 157 15.50 -2.51 2.13
N TRP A 158 15.59 -3.10 0.94
CA TRP A 158 16.73 -2.92 0.03
C TRP A 158 16.88 -1.46 -0.42
N PHE A 159 15.79 -0.81 -0.81
CA PHE A 159 15.80 0.57 -1.32
C PHE A 159 16.19 1.56 -0.21
N ILE A 160 15.68 1.40 1.02
CA ILE A 160 16.11 2.21 2.18
C ILE A 160 17.60 2.00 2.43
N ASN A 161 18.06 0.75 2.45
CA ASN A 161 19.45 0.43 2.74
C ASN A 161 20.44 1.08 1.74
N LEU A 162 20.05 1.19 0.47
CA LEU A 162 20.89 1.79 -0.56
C LEU A 162 20.81 3.32 -0.61
N TYR A 163 19.61 3.89 -0.48
CA TYR A 163 19.37 5.29 -0.80
C TYR A 163 19.12 6.19 0.41
N CYS A 164 18.97 5.62 1.59
CA CYS A 164 18.71 6.36 2.83
C CYS A 164 19.82 6.16 3.86
N TYR A 165 19.85 4.98 4.49
CA TYR A 165 20.77 4.64 5.57
C TYR A 165 20.82 3.12 5.75
N PRO A 166 21.91 2.55 6.32
CA PRO A 166 22.03 1.12 6.53
C PRO A 166 20.87 0.57 7.35
N ILE A 167 20.28 -0.55 6.92
CA ILE A 167 19.08 -1.10 7.56
C ILE A 167 19.32 -1.52 9.02
N SER A 168 20.57 -1.80 9.40
CA SER A 168 20.97 -2.04 10.79
C SER A 168 20.69 -0.85 11.71
N THR A 169 20.55 0.35 11.17
CA THR A 169 20.27 1.59 11.91
C THR A 169 18.80 1.98 11.91
N ILE A 170 17.91 1.16 11.32
CA ILE A 170 16.48 1.53 11.20
C ILE A 170 15.81 1.69 12.57
N LEU A 171 16.07 0.77 13.49
CA LEU A 171 15.48 0.80 14.83
C LEU A 171 15.98 1.99 15.64
N THR A 172 17.25 2.35 15.50
CA THR A 172 17.84 3.49 16.22
C THR A 172 17.45 4.82 15.61
N LYS A 173 17.12 4.86 14.31
CA LYS A 173 16.60 6.04 13.64
C LYS A 173 15.21 6.39 14.21
N PHE A 174 14.28 5.43 14.23
CA PHE A 174 12.91 5.67 14.70
C PHE A 174 12.71 5.61 16.24
N SER A 175 13.78 5.46 17.03
CA SER A 175 13.68 5.43 18.51
C SER A 175 13.99 6.77 19.20
N ARG A 176 14.19 7.84 18.42
CA ARG A 176 14.32 9.23 18.94
C ARG A 176 12.98 9.92 18.86
#